data_AF-A0A973JJ41-F1
#
_entry.id   AF-A0A973JJ41-F1
#
_cell.length_a   1.000
_cell.length_b   1.000
_cell.length_c   1.000
_cell.angle_alpha   90.00
_cell.angle_beta   90.00
_cell.angle_gamma   90.00
#
_symmetry.space_group_name_H-M   'P 1'
#
loop_
_entity.id
_entity.type
_entity.pdbx_description
1 polymer ?
#
loop_
_entity_poly.entity_id
_entity_poly.type
_entity_poly.pdbx_seq_one_letter_code
_entity_poly.pdbx_strand_id
1 'polypeptide(L)'
;MSIEWDGYEACDPGAADPPRALPRAEARQVFKRCMETKAARIEMLGRLVKANGVELGTDDAAIQDLNDWFYASVEADPEQPGRLAPDWYSVTRDVALFLGEVMIGRHPNLHWEFFTWGKTNVAFQRHVIMGLSTEDPKFHTNIDIDRMVAGYAHQIIEARGSVPTYGALEVRGVAIDVDAVAASHRSREIDTEAFWHWLRRAAERA
;
A
#
# COMPACT_ATOMS: atom_id res chain seq x y z
N MET A 1 3.44 13.59 -15.84
CA MET A 1 3.53 12.57 -16.90
C MET A 1 2.12 12.05 -17.09
N SER A 2 1.59 11.93 -18.31
CA SER A 2 0.25 11.36 -18.49
C SER A 2 0.36 9.84 -18.45
N ILE A 3 -0.43 9.18 -17.61
CA ILE A 3 -0.45 7.71 -17.51
C ILE A 3 -1.32 7.14 -18.62
N GLU A 4 -0.80 6.16 -19.34
CA GLU A 4 -1.58 5.36 -20.27
C GLU A 4 -2.27 4.24 -19.48
N TRP A 5 -3.57 4.38 -19.26
CA TRP A 5 -4.33 3.47 -18.41
C TRP A 5 -4.65 2.13 -19.08
N ASP A 6 -4.49 1.96 -20.40
CA ASP A 6 -4.67 0.70 -21.15
C ASP A 6 -5.85 -0.19 -20.70
N GLY A 7 -7.02 0.40 -20.49
CA GLY A 7 -8.22 -0.34 -20.04
C GLY A 7 -8.13 -0.88 -18.62
N TYR A 8 -7.28 -0.29 -17.77
CA TYR A 8 -7.17 -0.60 -16.35
C TYR A 8 -8.51 -0.39 -15.65
N GLU A 9 -8.99 -1.45 -15.00
CA GLU A 9 -10.22 -1.41 -14.22
C GLU A 9 -9.88 -1.31 -12.72
N ALA A 10 -10.44 -0.29 -12.07
CA ALA A 10 -10.32 -0.12 -10.62
C ALA A 10 -10.81 -1.38 -9.88
N CYS A 11 -10.05 -1.78 -8.88
CA CYS A 11 -10.34 -2.94 -8.04
C CYS A 11 -11.59 -2.67 -7.20
N ASP A 12 -12.65 -3.44 -7.45
CA ASP A 12 -13.80 -3.50 -6.54
C ASP A 12 -13.43 -4.32 -5.29
N PRO A 13 -13.36 -3.70 -4.09
CA PRO A 13 -13.08 -4.42 -2.86
C PRO A 13 -14.21 -5.38 -2.45
N GLY A 14 -15.40 -5.26 -3.05
CA GLY A 14 -16.57 -6.07 -2.72
C GLY A 14 -17.23 -5.73 -1.40
N ALA A 15 -16.91 -4.55 -0.84
CA ALA A 15 -17.51 -4.02 0.37
C ALA A 15 -17.48 -2.49 0.34
N ALA A 16 -18.48 -1.85 0.95
CA ALA A 16 -18.57 -0.40 1.05
C ALA A 16 -17.64 0.18 2.12
N ASP A 17 -17.37 -0.58 3.18
CA ASP A 17 -16.58 -0.15 4.33
C ASP A 17 -15.19 -0.82 4.37
N PRO A 18 -14.19 -0.16 4.99
CA PRO A 18 -12.89 -0.77 5.23
C PRO A 18 -13.00 -2.07 6.05
N PRO A 19 -12.12 -3.06 5.83
CA PRO A 19 -12.23 -4.38 6.47
C PRO A 19 -12.33 -4.36 8.00
N ARG A 20 -11.74 -3.35 8.67
CA ARG A 20 -11.81 -3.19 10.13
C ARG A 20 -13.20 -2.81 10.65
N ALA A 21 -14.00 -2.11 9.84
CA ALA A 21 -15.35 -1.69 10.18
C ALA A 21 -16.40 -2.78 9.89
N LEU A 22 -16.05 -3.76 9.06
CA LEU A 22 -16.93 -4.85 8.70
C LEU A 22 -17.06 -5.91 9.81
N PRO A 23 -18.21 -6.59 9.90
CA PRO A 23 -18.32 -7.86 10.62
C PRO A 23 -17.25 -8.85 10.14
N ARG A 24 -16.69 -9.64 11.06
CA ARG A 24 -15.57 -10.56 10.75
C ARG A 24 -15.87 -11.53 9.61
N ALA A 25 -17.12 -11.99 9.49
CA ALA A 25 -17.55 -12.89 8.42
C ALA A 25 -17.48 -12.21 7.04
N GLU A 26 -17.94 -10.96 6.94
CA GLU A 26 -17.89 -10.17 5.70
C GLU A 26 -16.45 -9.81 5.35
N ALA A 27 -15.65 -9.35 6.32
CA ALA A 27 -14.22 -9.08 6.08
C ALA A 27 -13.44 -10.33 5.61
N ARG A 28 -13.82 -11.52 6.12
CA ARG A 28 -13.26 -12.78 5.64
C ARG A 28 -13.69 -13.11 4.21
N GLN A 29 -14.90 -12.74 3.79
CA GLN A 29 -15.32 -12.89 2.39
C GLN A 29 -14.53 -11.94 1.48
N VAL A 30 -14.32 -10.68 1.90
CA VAL A 30 -13.44 -9.72 1.19
C VAL A 30 -12.04 -10.28 1.03
N PHE A 31 -11.46 -10.86 2.09
CA PHE A 31 -10.15 -11.55 2.02
C PHE A 31 -10.15 -12.69 0.99
N LYS A 32 -11.16 -13.58 1.02
CA LYS A 32 -11.24 -14.70 0.08
C LYS A 32 -11.34 -14.21 -1.36
N ARG A 33 -12.22 -13.25 -1.64
CA ARG A 33 -12.35 -12.63 -2.97
C ARG A 33 -11.03 -12.01 -3.43
N CYS A 34 -10.31 -11.34 -2.54
CA CYS A 34 -8.98 -10.78 -2.82
C CYS A 34 -8.02 -11.89 -3.27
N MET A 35 -7.92 -12.98 -2.52
CA MET A 35 -7.03 -14.10 -2.86
C MET A 35 -7.44 -14.83 -4.15
N GLU A 36 -8.75 -14.97 -4.40
CA GLU A 36 -9.30 -15.58 -5.62
C GLU A 36 -9.01 -14.73 -6.87
N THR A 37 -9.02 -13.40 -6.75
CA THR A 37 -8.81 -12.47 -7.87
C THR A 37 -7.37 -11.99 -8.02
N LYS A 38 -6.50 -12.29 -7.04
CA LYS A 38 -5.11 -11.82 -6.96
C LYS A 38 -4.33 -11.97 -8.27
N ALA A 39 -4.36 -13.14 -8.90
CA ALA A 39 -3.62 -13.39 -10.13
C ALA A 39 -4.08 -12.48 -11.29
N ALA A 40 -5.40 -12.32 -11.47
CA ALA A 40 -5.96 -11.43 -12.48
C ALA A 40 -5.64 -9.95 -12.20
N ARG A 41 -5.56 -9.56 -10.92
CA ARG A 41 -5.14 -8.21 -10.52
C ARG A 41 -3.67 -7.93 -10.82
N ILE A 42 -2.78 -8.90 -10.57
CA ILE A 42 -1.36 -8.79 -10.91
C ILE A 42 -1.17 -8.72 -12.45
N GLU A 43 -1.95 -9.48 -13.21
CA GLU A 43 -1.95 -9.38 -14.69
C GLU A 43 -2.41 -8.00 -15.16
N MET A 44 -3.45 -7.44 -14.54
CA MET A 44 -3.94 -6.08 -14.81
C MET A 44 -2.85 -5.03 -14.55
N LEU A 45 -2.15 -5.13 -13.42
CA LEU A 45 -0.98 -4.30 -13.13
C LEU A 45 0.10 -4.46 -14.20
N GLY A 46 0.41 -5.70 -14.59
CA GLY A 46 1.40 -6.01 -15.62
C GLY A 46 1.11 -5.30 -16.95
N ARG A 47 -0.16 -5.28 -17.39
CA ARG A 47 -0.57 -4.55 -18.59
C ARG A 47 -0.41 -3.03 -18.42
N LEU A 48 -0.87 -2.50 -17.30
CA LEU A 48 -0.74 -1.07 -16.99
C LEU A 48 0.72 -0.60 -17.04
N VAL A 49 1.62 -1.28 -16.33
CA VAL A 49 3.04 -0.85 -16.28
C VAL A 49 3.73 -1.05 -17.62
N LYS A 50 3.36 -2.09 -18.37
CA LYS A 50 3.88 -2.35 -19.71
C LYS A 50 3.48 -1.28 -20.72
N ALA A 51 2.23 -0.82 -20.67
CA ALA A 51 1.76 0.31 -21.48
C ALA A 51 2.55 1.60 -21.18
N ASN A 52 3.14 1.70 -19.99
CA ASN A 52 3.98 2.81 -19.57
C ASN A 52 5.50 2.50 -19.61
N GLY A 53 5.90 1.45 -20.34
CA GLY A 53 7.30 1.14 -20.64
C GLY A 53 8.06 0.33 -19.59
N VAL A 54 7.38 -0.23 -18.59
CA VAL A 54 7.98 -1.09 -17.55
C VAL A 54 7.49 -2.53 -17.68
N GLU A 55 8.39 -3.50 -17.68
CA GLU A 55 8.01 -4.92 -17.66
C GLU A 55 7.95 -5.42 -16.21
N LEU A 56 6.87 -6.10 -15.84
CA LEU A 56 6.71 -6.64 -14.50
C LEU A 56 7.54 -7.93 -14.35
N GLY A 57 8.55 -7.91 -13.47
CA GLY A 57 9.46 -9.04 -13.24
C GLY A 57 9.81 -9.22 -11.76
N THR A 58 10.28 -10.41 -11.40
CA THR A 58 10.52 -10.78 -9.99
C THR A 58 11.97 -10.64 -9.54
N ASP A 59 12.89 -10.31 -10.45
CA ASP A 59 14.29 -9.99 -10.13
C ASP A 59 14.45 -8.56 -9.58
N ASP A 60 15.58 -8.28 -8.94
CA ASP A 60 15.79 -7.00 -8.27
C ASP A 60 15.75 -5.78 -9.20
N ALA A 61 16.19 -5.92 -10.46
CA ALA A 61 16.17 -4.82 -11.42
C ALA A 61 14.73 -4.48 -11.81
N ALA A 62 13.91 -5.49 -12.13
CA ALA A 62 12.50 -5.28 -12.45
C ALA A 62 11.69 -4.71 -11.27
N ILE A 63 12.02 -5.09 -10.03
CA ILE A 63 11.40 -4.49 -8.83
C ILE A 63 11.77 -3.01 -8.69
N GLN A 64 13.02 -2.65 -8.99
CA GLN A 64 13.44 -1.25 -8.97
C GLN A 64 12.77 -0.45 -10.10
N ASP A 65 12.67 -1.00 -11.31
CA ASP A 65 11.96 -0.36 -12.43
C ASP A 65 10.49 -0.08 -12.08
N LEU A 66 9.82 -1.04 -11.42
CA LEU A 66 8.46 -0.84 -10.91
C LEU A 66 8.41 0.26 -9.85
N ASN A 67 9.35 0.29 -8.91
CA ASN A 67 9.43 1.34 -7.89
C ASN A 67 9.62 2.72 -8.52
N ASP A 68 10.53 2.85 -9.48
CA ASP A 68 10.86 4.12 -10.11
C ASP A 68 9.68 4.65 -10.94
N TRP A 69 9.01 3.76 -11.67
CA TRP A 69 7.76 4.10 -12.34
C TRP A 69 6.68 4.52 -11.34
N PHE A 70 6.49 3.77 -10.26
CA PHE A 70 5.48 4.10 -9.25
C PHE A 70 5.78 5.45 -8.59
N TYR A 71 7.04 5.66 -8.18
CA TYR A 71 7.52 6.92 -7.63
C TYR A 71 7.27 8.07 -8.58
N ALA A 72 7.60 7.93 -9.87
CA ALA A 72 7.40 8.97 -10.88
C ALA A 72 5.91 9.25 -11.14
N SER A 73 5.08 8.21 -11.12
CA SER A 73 3.73 8.24 -11.70
C SER A 73 2.62 8.60 -10.71
N VAL A 74 2.74 8.25 -9.42
CA VAL A 74 1.65 8.41 -8.45
C VAL A 74 1.08 9.84 -8.42
N GLU A 75 -0.24 9.96 -8.51
CA GLU A 75 -0.93 11.25 -8.58
C GLU A 75 -1.84 11.48 -7.37
N ALA A 76 -1.91 12.76 -6.96
CA ALA A 76 -2.86 13.22 -5.96
C ALA A 76 -4.25 13.46 -6.56
N ASP A 77 -5.27 13.37 -5.73
CA ASP A 77 -6.62 13.84 -6.07
C ASP A 77 -6.61 15.38 -6.15
N PRO A 78 -6.91 15.99 -7.31
CA PRO A 78 -6.93 17.45 -7.45
C PRO A 78 -8.06 18.12 -6.64
N GLU A 79 -9.12 17.38 -6.31
CA GLU A 79 -10.25 17.88 -5.52
C GLU A 79 -10.06 17.65 -4.01
N GLN A 80 -9.18 16.74 -3.62
CA GLN A 80 -8.93 16.38 -2.21
C GLN A 80 -7.42 16.31 -1.91
N PRO A 81 -6.77 17.46 -1.65
CA PRO A 81 -5.35 17.52 -1.29
C PRO A 81 -4.97 16.55 -0.17
N GLY A 82 -3.83 15.87 -0.33
CA GLY A 82 -3.35 14.83 0.57
C GLY A 82 -3.95 13.44 0.36
N ARG A 83 -4.92 13.29 -0.56
CA ARG A 83 -5.41 11.97 -1.01
C ARG A 83 -4.77 11.60 -2.35
N LEU A 84 -4.63 10.30 -2.59
CA LEU A 84 -4.33 9.78 -3.92
C LEU A 84 -5.56 9.95 -4.80
N ALA A 85 -5.35 10.15 -6.11
CA ALA A 85 -6.47 10.07 -7.04
C ALA A 85 -7.11 8.65 -6.96
N PRO A 86 -8.43 8.51 -7.19
CA PRO A 86 -9.16 7.28 -6.89
C PRO A 86 -8.55 6.00 -7.48
N ASP A 87 -8.13 6.03 -8.75
CA ASP A 87 -7.55 4.86 -9.43
C ASP A 87 -6.21 4.44 -8.81
N TRP A 88 -5.44 5.37 -8.25
CA TRP A 88 -4.15 5.08 -7.62
C TRP A 88 -4.28 4.26 -6.33
N TYR A 89 -5.43 4.29 -5.64
CA TYR A 89 -5.69 3.34 -4.54
C TYR A 89 -5.81 1.90 -5.05
N SER A 90 -6.38 1.71 -6.24
CA SER A 90 -6.44 0.39 -6.88
C SER A 90 -5.05 -0.07 -7.32
N VAL A 91 -4.27 0.82 -7.97
CA VAL A 91 -2.90 0.48 -8.41
C VAL A 91 -2.01 0.13 -7.22
N THR A 92 -2.09 0.90 -6.13
CA THR A 92 -1.41 0.63 -4.86
C THR A 92 -1.66 -0.78 -4.35
N ARG A 93 -2.94 -1.21 -4.39
CA ARG A 93 -3.33 -2.54 -3.96
C ARG A 93 -2.77 -3.63 -4.86
N ASP A 94 -2.84 -3.46 -6.18
CA ASP A 94 -2.30 -4.45 -7.11
C ASP A 94 -0.77 -4.57 -6.99
N VAL A 95 -0.06 -3.45 -6.79
CA VAL A 95 1.38 -3.42 -6.48
C VAL A 95 1.66 -4.18 -5.18
N ALA A 96 0.87 -3.98 -4.14
CA ALA A 96 1.03 -4.68 -2.87
C ALA A 96 0.83 -6.20 -3.00
N LEU A 97 -0.15 -6.63 -3.80
CA LEU A 97 -0.38 -8.04 -4.12
C LEU A 97 0.81 -8.64 -4.87
N PHE A 98 1.32 -7.93 -5.88
CA PHE A 98 2.49 -8.36 -6.63
C PHE A 98 3.73 -8.49 -5.74
N LEU A 99 4.06 -7.46 -4.94
CA LEU A 99 5.19 -7.48 -4.02
C LEU A 99 5.06 -8.60 -2.98
N GLY A 100 3.84 -8.86 -2.49
CA GLY A 100 3.59 -9.99 -1.59
C GLY A 100 3.84 -11.36 -2.25
N GLU A 101 3.46 -11.55 -3.52
CA GLU A 101 3.82 -12.77 -4.26
C GLU A 101 5.32 -12.91 -4.47
N VAL A 102 6.04 -11.81 -4.72
CA VAL A 102 7.50 -11.81 -4.83
C VAL A 102 8.14 -12.22 -3.51
N MET A 103 7.67 -11.68 -2.38
CA MET A 103 8.13 -12.06 -1.04
C MET A 103 7.93 -13.57 -0.80
N ILE A 104 6.73 -14.09 -1.06
CA ILE A 104 6.40 -15.51 -0.87
C ILE A 104 7.21 -16.40 -1.82
N GLY A 105 7.37 -16.00 -3.08
CA GLY A 105 8.16 -16.75 -4.07
C GLY A 105 9.63 -16.87 -3.69
N ARG A 106 10.20 -15.85 -3.03
CA ARG A 106 11.58 -15.86 -2.52
C ARG A 106 11.71 -16.63 -1.19
N HIS A 107 10.63 -16.70 -0.40
CA HIS A 107 10.63 -17.26 0.95
C HIS A 107 9.39 -18.15 1.20
N PRO A 108 9.49 -19.48 0.98
CA PRO A 108 8.33 -20.39 1.00
C PRO A 108 7.60 -20.55 2.34
N ASN A 109 8.19 -20.10 3.45
CA ASN A 109 7.52 -20.05 4.76
C ASN A 109 6.52 -18.89 4.87
N LEU A 110 6.69 -17.85 4.04
CA LEU A 110 5.77 -16.74 3.99
C LEU A 110 4.46 -17.14 3.30
N HIS A 111 3.35 -16.60 3.78
CA HIS A 111 2.03 -16.85 3.21
C HIS A 111 1.08 -15.71 3.50
N TRP A 112 0.07 -15.56 2.64
CA TRP A 112 -1.06 -14.67 2.89
C TRP A 112 -1.94 -15.23 4.01
N GLU A 113 -2.33 -14.37 4.94
CA GLU A 113 -3.20 -14.73 6.06
C GLU A 113 -4.28 -13.67 6.29
N PHE A 114 -5.46 -14.11 6.73
CA PHE A 114 -6.52 -13.21 7.20
C PHE A 114 -6.28 -12.85 8.67
N PHE A 115 -5.68 -11.68 8.88
CA PHE A 115 -5.19 -11.30 10.20
C PHE A 115 -6.32 -10.99 11.18
N THR A 116 -6.37 -11.71 12.31
CA THR A 116 -7.46 -11.55 13.29
C THR A 116 -6.97 -11.42 14.74
N TRP A 117 -5.67 -11.16 14.92
CA TRP A 117 -5.04 -10.98 16.22
C TRP A 117 -5.06 -9.51 16.65
N GLY A 118 -5.50 -9.22 17.87
CA GLY A 118 -5.55 -7.88 18.44
C GLY A 118 -6.47 -6.91 17.70
N LYS A 119 -7.69 -6.69 18.19
CA LYS A 119 -8.67 -5.76 17.57
C LYS A 119 -8.18 -4.31 17.42
N THR A 120 -7.20 -3.92 18.23
CA THR A 120 -6.56 -2.60 18.18
C THR A 120 -5.48 -2.53 17.10
N ASN A 121 -4.95 -3.67 16.65
CA ASN A 121 -3.93 -3.75 15.62
C ASN A 121 -4.47 -3.14 14.32
N VAL A 122 -3.62 -2.36 13.65
CA VAL A 122 -3.95 -1.69 12.40
C VAL A 122 -4.22 -2.65 11.25
N ALA A 123 -3.61 -3.85 11.29
CA ALA A 123 -3.80 -4.93 10.33
C ALA A 123 -5.06 -5.77 10.59
N PHE A 124 -5.84 -5.48 11.65
CA PHE A 124 -6.99 -6.31 12.03
C PHE A 124 -8.01 -6.42 10.89
N GLN A 125 -8.32 -7.66 10.51
CA GLN A 125 -9.19 -8.08 9.40
C GLN A 125 -8.66 -7.72 8.00
N ARG A 126 -7.35 -7.52 7.83
CA ARG A 126 -6.71 -7.29 6.53
C ARG A 126 -5.99 -8.55 6.03
N HIS A 127 -5.67 -8.56 4.72
CA HIS A 127 -4.77 -9.56 4.14
C HIS A 127 -3.33 -9.11 4.45
N VAL A 128 -2.54 -10.00 5.06
CA VAL A 128 -1.16 -9.70 5.43
C VAL A 128 -0.26 -10.88 5.08
N ILE A 129 1.05 -10.65 5.07
CA ILE A 129 2.04 -11.71 5.00
C ILE A 129 2.41 -12.14 6.43
N MET A 130 2.33 -13.44 6.69
CA MET A 130 2.74 -14.11 7.93
C MET A 130 3.83 -15.15 7.64
N GLY A 131 4.34 -15.81 8.69
CA GLY A 131 5.31 -16.90 8.56
C GLY A 131 6.76 -16.51 8.86
N LEU A 132 7.00 -15.32 9.44
CA LEU A 132 8.32 -14.85 9.83
C LEU A 132 8.94 -15.79 10.89
N SER A 133 10.11 -16.34 10.61
CA SER A 133 10.76 -17.36 11.46
C SER A 133 11.55 -16.76 12.62
N THR A 134 11.95 -15.49 12.54
CA THR A 134 12.86 -14.86 13.52
C THR A 134 12.16 -14.32 14.76
N GLU A 135 10.85 -14.48 14.88
CA GLU A 135 10.05 -13.84 15.92
C GLU A 135 9.26 -14.85 16.74
N ASP A 136 9.10 -14.56 18.04
CA ASP A 136 8.29 -15.39 18.93
C ASP A 136 6.85 -15.45 18.36
N PRO A 137 6.33 -16.66 18.06
CA PRO A 137 5.00 -16.84 17.49
C PRO A 137 3.88 -16.14 18.27
N LYS A 138 4.07 -15.89 19.56
CA LYS A 138 3.13 -15.17 20.44
C LYS A 138 2.85 -13.74 19.99
N PHE A 139 3.78 -13.08 19.30
CA PHE A 139 3.60 -11.70 18.85
C PHE A 139 2.72 -11.58 17.60
N HIS A 140 2.48 -12.70 16.88
CA HIS A 140 1.70 -12.74 15.65
C HIS A 140 2.12 -11.64 14.67
N THR A 141 3.43 -11.47 14.50
CA THR A 141 3.93 -10.41 13.65
C THR A 141 3.59 -10.67 12.20
N ASN A 142 3.28 -9.59 11.51
CA ASN A 142 2.80 -9.59 10.15
C ASN A 142 3.44 -8.46 9.35
N ILE A 143 3.39 -8.59 8.02
CA ILE A 143 3.70 -7.52 7.07
C ILE A 143 2.39 -7.13 6.37
N ASP A 144 1.85 -5.95 6.71
CA ASP A 144 0.73 -5.31 6.00
C ASP A 144 1.29 -4.55 4.79
N ILE A 145 1.65 -5.29 3.73
CA ILE A 145 2.29 -4.73 2.54
C ILE A 145 1.38 -3.72 1.81
N ASP A 146 0.07 -3.92 1.85
CA ASP A 146 -0.93 -2.98 1.31
C ASP A 146 -0.81 -1.61 1.99
N ARG A 147 -0.73 -1.59 3.33
CA ARG A 147 -0.49 -0.35 4.08
C ARG A 147 0.87 0.27 3.78
N MET A 148 1.91 -0.54 3.57
CA MET A 148 3.25 -0.05 3.27
C MET A 148 3.29 0.67 1.91
N VAL A 149 2.73 0.05 0.86
CA VAL A 149 2.65 0.68 -0.48
C VAL A 149 1.78 1.92 -0.45
N ALA A 150 0.60 1.88 0.22
CA ALA A 150 -0.27 3.04 0.35
C ALA A 150 0.41 4.19 1.10
N GLY A 151 1.12 3.88 2.19
CA GLY A 151 1.90 4.86 2.95
C GLY A 151 3.00 5.50 2.11
N TYR A 152 3.69 4.71 1.28
CA TYR A 152 4.71 5.21 0.37
C TYR A 152 4.12 6.13 -0.71
N ALA A 153 2.99 5.75 -1.31
CA ALA A 153 2.27 6.60 -2.27
C ALA A 153 1.85 7.95 -1.64
N HIS A 154 1.36 7.92 -0.40
CA HIS A 154 1.04 9.14 0.34
C HIS A 154 2.26 10.02 0.61
N GLN A 155 3.41 9.43 0.95
CA GLN A 155 4.67 10.17 1.11
C GLN A 155 5.10 10.84 -0.21
N ILE A 156 4.95 10.13 -1.33
CA ILE A 156 5.26 10.66 -2.68
C ILE A 156 4.45 11.91 -2.97
N ILE A 157 3.12 11.87 -2.82
CA ILE A 157 2.28 13.04 -3.12
C ILE A 157 2.49 14.19 -2.13
N GLU A 158 2.79 13.87 -0.87
CA GLU A 158 3.11 14.87 0.15
C GLU A 158 4.39 15.62 -0.21
N ALA A 159 5.45 14.93 -0.61
CA ALA A 159 6.70 15.56 -1.05
C ALA A 159 6.53 16.38 -2.34
N ARG A 160 5.50 16.07 -3.14
CA ARG A 160 5.10 16.85 -4.32
C ARG A 160 4.19 18.03 -3.99
N GLY A 161 3.88 18.26 -2.71
CA GLY A 161 3.09 19.38 -2.22
C GLY A 161 1.59 19.11 -2.10
N SER A 162 1.11 17.89 -2.37
CA SER A 162 -0.27 17.53 -2.10
C SER A 162 -0.42 17.13 -0.63
N VAL A 163 -0.84 18.10 0.17
CA VAL A 163 -0.97 17.98 1.62
C VAL A 163 -2.41 18.30 2.03
N PRO A 164 -2.98 17.56 2.99
CA PRO A 164 -4.28 17.94 3.53
C PRO A 164 -4.20 19.33 4.17
N THR A 165 -5.23 20.13 3.95
CA THR A 165 -5.41 21.42 4.61
C THR A 165 -6.43 21.28 5.72
N TYR A 166 -6.03 21.57 6.95
CA TYR A 166 -6.88 21.47 8.13
C TYR A 166 -7.35 22.84 8.63
N GLY A 167 -6.65 23.91 8.26
CA GLY A 167 -6.93 25.28 8.72
C GLY A 167 -6.61 25.50 10.20
N ALA A 168 -7.18 26.57 10.75
CA ALA A 168 -7.06 26.91 12.16
C ALA A 168 -8.16 26.22 12.99
N LEU A 169 -7.77 25.60 14.10
CA LEU A 169 -8.67 24.99 15.08
C LEU A 169 -8.56 25.71 16.42
N GLU A 170 -9.67 25.87 17.13
CA GLU A 170 -9.63 26.31 18.52
C GLU A 170 -9.57 25.11 19.47
N VAL A 171 -8.51 25.03 20.28
CA VAL A 171 -8.36 24.02 21.33
C VAL A 171 -8.28 24.73 22.67
N ARG A 172 -9.34 24.59 23.49
CA ARG A 172 -9.43 25.20 24.83
C ARG A 172 -9.20 26.73 24.82
N GLY A 173 -9.78 27.45 23.87
CA GLY A 173 -9.60 28.91 23.76
C GLY A 173 -8.32 29.37 23.06
N VAL A 174 -7.49 28.45 22.57
CA VAL A 174 -6.26 28.75 21.84
C VAL A 174 -6.44 28.42 20.36
N ALA A 175 -6.27 29.40 19.48
CA ALA A 175 -6.21 29.18 18.05
C ALA A 175 -4.89 28.49 17.69
N ILE A 176 -4.97 27.32 17.09
CA ILE A 176 -3.85 26.54 16.59
C ILE A 176 -3.97 26.47 15.08
N ASP A 177 -3.00 27.03 14.37
CA ASP A 177 -2.83 26.81 12.94
C ASP A 177 -2.22 25.42 12.75
N VAL A 178 -3.08 24.45 12.41
CA VAL A 178 -2.66 23.06 12.24
C VAL A 178 -1.76 22.91 11.03
N ASP A 179 -1.96 23.71 10.00
CA ASP A 179 -1.18 23.64 8.78
C ASP A 179 0.25 24.14 9.02
N ALA A 180 0.42 25.21 9.81
CA ALA A 180 1.73 25.69 10.24
C ALA A 180 2.47 24.68 11.13
N VAL A 181 1.78 24.04 12.07
CA VAL A 181 2.37 23.00 12.92
C VAL A 181 2.77 21.80 12.08
N ALA A 182 1.90 21.33 11.18
CA ALA A 182 2.18 20.20 10.31
C ALA A 182 3.38 20.48 9.41
N ALA A 183 3.46 21.66 8.78
CA ALA A 183 4.57 22.04 7.90
C ALA A 183 5.95 21.93 8.56
N SER A 184 6.04 22.22 9.87
CA SER A 184 7.30 22.13 10.63
C SER A 184 7.86 20.71 10.79
N HIS A 185 7.05 19.69 10.50
CA HIS A 185 7.41 18.27 10.68
C HIS A 185 7.59 17.50 9.34
N ARG A 186 7.45 18.15 8.17
CA ARG A 186 7.34 17.46 6.86
C ARG A 186 8.66 17.10 6.17
N SER A 187 9.82 17.35 6.77
CA SER A 187 11.11 17.09 6.11
C SER A 187 11.56 15.63 6.31
N ARG A 188 10.98 14.69 5.56
CA ARG A 188 11.56 13.35 5.42
C ARG A 188 11.82 13.06 3.95
N GLU A 189 13.09 12.77 3.64
CA GLU A 189 13.49 12.31 2.32
C GLU A 189 12.76 11.00 2.00
N ILE A 190 12.23 10.89 0.79
CA ILE A 190 11.55 9.68 0.34
C ILE A 190 12.62 8.65 -0.01
N ASP A 191 12.45 7.44 0.53
CA ASP A 191 13.27 6.29 0.18
C ASP A 191 12.91 5.81 -1.23
N THR A 192 13.72 6.16 -2.23
CA THR A 192 13.54 5.74 -3.62
C THR A 192 13.93 4.28 -3.87
N GLU A 193 14.31 3.52 -2.85
CA GLU A 193 14.57 2.07 -2.92
C GLU A 193 13.60 1.29 -2.01
N ALA A 194 12.46 1.90 -1.66
CA ALA A 194 11.52 1.38 -0.67
C ALA A 194 11.10 -0.07 -0.94
N PHE A 195 10.75 -0.41 -2.19
CA PHE A 195 10.28 -1.77 -2.53
C PHE A 195 11.36 -2.82 -2.25
N TRP A 196 12.59 -2.55 -2.65
CA TRP A 196 13.71 -3.45 -2.41
C TRP A 196 14.08 -3.55 -0.92
N HIS A 197 14.07 -2.43 -0.19
CA HIS A 197 14.27 -2.44 1.25
C HIS A 197 13.24 -3.31 1.98
N TRP A 198 11.98 -3.32 1.53
CA TRP A 198 10.95 -4.17 2.11
C TRP A 198 11.18 -5.65 1.81
N LEU A 199 11.55 -6.00 0.57
CA LEU A 199 11.90 -7.38 0.21
C LEU A 199 13.09 -7.90 1.03
N ARG A 200 14.13 -7.08 1.22
CA ARG A 200 15.29 -7.45 2.04
C ARG A 200 14.91 -7.65 3.51
N ARG A 201 14.12 -6.74 4.10
CA ARG A 201 13.66 -6.89 5.49
C ARG A 201 12.76 -8.12 5.68
N ALA A 202 11.97 -8.48 4.67
CA ALA A 202 11.21 -9.73 4.69
C ALA A 202 12.17 -10.93 4.68
N ALA A 203 13.20 -10.91 3.83
CA ALA A 203 14.22 -11.96 3.75
C ALA A 203 15.01 -12.16 5.04
N GLU A 204 15.34 -11.08 5.75
CA GLU A 204 16.04 -11.13 7.04
C GLU A 204 15.20 -11.77 8.17
N ARG A 205 13.87 -11.80 8.00
CA ARG A 205 12.90 -12.24 9.03
C ARG A 205 12.17 -13.53 8.67
N ALA A 206 12.23 -13.94 7.41
CA ALA A 206 11.71 -15.20 6.91
C ALA A 206 12.62 -16.35 7.32
#